data_AF-A0A218XKD9-F1
#
_entry.id   AF-A0A218XKD9-F1
#
_cell.length_a   1.000
_cell.length_b   1.000
_cell.length_c   1.000
_cell.angle_alpha   90.00
_cell.angle_beta   90.00
_cell.angle_gamma   90.00
#
_symmetry.space_group_name_H-M   'P 1'
#
loop_
_entity.id
_entity.type
_entity.pdbx_description
1 polymer ?
#
loop_
_entity_poly.entity_id
_entity_poly.type
_entity_poly.pdbx_seq_one_letter_code
_entity_poly.pdbx_strand_id
1 'polypeptide(L)'
;MDPYVILTCRTQEKKSSIASGKGAEPEWNETFVFTVSGSVSELNMKIMDSDSGTSDDLVGEATIPLEPLFEEGSLPATSYNVVKNDEFCGEIRVSLTFTPEERYDRGLPEESFGGWKQSSFE
;
A
#
# COMPACT_ATOMS: atom_id res chain seq x y z
N MET A 1 16.95 14.10 3.61
CA MET A 1 16.15 13.23 2.75
C MET A 1 15.18 12.53 3.65
N ASP A 2 13.96 12.97 3.45
CA ASP A 2 12.76 12.67 4.20
C ASP A 2 11.74 12.22 3.15
N PRO A 3 11.95 11.03 2.54
CA PRO A 3 11.15 10.61 1.42
C PRO A 3 9.78 10.13 1.88
N TYR A 4 8.77 10.38 1.06
CA TYR A 4 7.42 9.87 1.20
C TYR A 4 6.89 9.44 -0.17
N VAL A 5 5.98 8.48 -0.16
CA VAL A 5 5.39 7.89 -1.36
C VAL A 5 3.95 8.32 -1.48
N ILE A 6 3.57 8.84 -2.63
CA ILE A 6 2.20 9.15 -3.01
C ILE A 6 1.72 8.04 -3.95
N LEU A 7 0.81 7.22 -3.46
CA LEU A 7 0.17 6.15 -4.20
C LEU A 7 -1.15 6.68 -4.78
N THR A 8 -1.23 6.71 -6.10
CA THR A 8 -2.41 7.15 -6.86
C THR A 8 -3.02 5.97 -7.57
N CYS A 9 -4.22 5.60 -7.15
CA CYS A 9 -5.01 4.53 -7.72
C CYS A 9 -6.33 5.12 -8.24
N ARG A 10 -6.39 5.38 -9.54
CA ARG A 10 -7.55 5.97 -10.24
C ARG A 10 -7.95 7.35 -9.68
N THR A 11 -8.95 7.41 -8.80
CA THR A 11 -9.45 8.63 -8.15
C THR A 11 -9.04 8.73 -6.68
N GLN A 12 -8.36 7.72 -6.16
CA GLN A 12 -7.90 7.69 -4.78
C GLN A 12 -6.40 7.97 -4.76
N GLU A 13 -6.03 8.93 -3.91
CA GLU A 13 -4.64 9.24 -3.63
C GLU A 13 -4.40 8.98 -2.14
N LYS A 14 -3.31 8.27 -1.83
CA LYS A 14 -2.86 8.03 -0.46
C LYS A 14 -1.38 8.35 -0.38
N LYS A 15 -1.01 9.08 0.66
CA LYS A 15 0.38 9.41 0.95
C LYS A 15 0.87 8.57 2.12
N SER A 16 2.10 8.13 2.03
CA SER A 16 2.80 7.48 3.12
C SER A 16 3.29 8.49 4.14
N SER A 17 3.71 7.97 5.29
CA SER A 17 4.47 8.72 6.28
C SER A 17 5.82 9.13 5.69
N ILE A 18 6.35 10.24 6.21
CA ILE A 18 7.67 10.74 5.83
C ILE A 18 8.71 9.90 6.56
N ALA A 19 9.62 9.25 5.82
CA ALA A 19 10.67 8.40 6.37
C ALA A 19 11.85 9.22 6.90
N SER A 20 11.58 10.10 7.86
CA SER A 20 12.59 11.02 8.39
C SER A 20 13.74 10.31 9.09
N GLY A 21 14.97 10.64 8.68
CA GLY A 21 16.19 10.12 9.31
C GLY A 21 16.49 8.64 9.02
N LYS A 22 15.84 8.03 8.02
CA LYS A 22 16.05 6.62 7.63
C LYS A 22 17.23 6.39 6.66
N GLY A 23 17.85 7.45 6.16
CA GLY A 23 18.99 7.35 5.24
C GLY A 23 18.57 6.92 3.82
N ALA A 24 19.42 6.14 3.15
CA ALA A 24 19.23 5.73 1.75
C ALA A 24 18.24 4.57 1.55
N GLU A 25 17.84 3.89 2.63
CA GLU A 25 16.92 2.74 2.61
C GLU A 25 15.73 3.05 3.53
N PRO A 26 14.83 3.98 3.13
CA PRO A 26 13.64 4.30 3.90
C PRO A 26 12.70 3.09 4.00
N GLU A 27 12.40 2.69 5.22
CA GLU A 27 11.42 1.65 5.52
C GLU A 27 10.14 2.30 6.06
N TRP A 28 9.08 2.30 5.24
CA TRP A 28 7.75 2.75 5.68
C TRP A 28 7.02 1.67 6.48
N ASN A 29 7.06 0.42 6.02
CA ASN A 29 6.24 -0.68 6.56
C ASN A 29 4.74 -0.32 6.65
N GLU A 30 4.26 0.50 5.72
CA GLU A 30 2.88 0.96 5.68
C GLU A 30 2.06 0.15 4.66
N THR A 31 0.83 -0.19 5.04
CA THR A 31 -0.12 -0.88 4.18
C THR A 31 -1.25 0.07 3.79
N PHE A 32 -1.47 0.24 2.49
CA PHE A 32 -2.54 1.10 1.96
C PHE A 32 -3.61 0.24 1.29
N VAL A 33 -4.86 0.45 1.68
CA VAL A 33 -6.03 -0.20 1.07
C VAL A 33 -6.74 0.81 0.16
N PHE A 34 -6.97 0.42 -1.10
CA PHE A 34 -7.70 1.21 -2.09
C PHE A 34 -8.97 0.47 -2.49
N THR A 35 -10.13 1.11 -2.32
CA THR A 35 -11.41 0.53 -2.74
C THR A 35 -11.69 0.98 -4.16
N VAL A 36 -11.41 0.13 -5.15
CA VAL A 36 -11.61 0.45 -6.57
C VAL A 36 -12.87 -0.22 -7.10
N SER A 37 -13.74 0.56 -7.74
CA SER A 37 -14.95 0.03 -8.40
C SER A 37 -14.81 0.07 -9.92
N GLY A 38 -14.74 -1.09 -10.56
CA GLY A 38 -14.58 -1.23 -12.01
C GLY A 38 -13.13 -1.49 -12.43
N SER A 39 -12.81 -1.26 -13.70
CA SER A 39 -11.49 -1.54 -14.26
C SER A 39 -10.45 -0.56 -13.73
N VAL A 40 -9.47 -1.06 -12.99
CA VAL A 40 -8.19 -0.39 -12.74
C VAL A 40 -7.11 -1.27 -13.36
N SER A 41 -6.16 -0.68 -14.08
CA SER A 41 -5.09 -1.40 -14.78
C SER A 41 -3.73 -1.20 -14.12
N GLU A 42 -3.53 -0.07 -13.45
CA GLU A 42 -2.24 0.33 -12.92
C GLU A 42 -2.36 1.17 -11.64
N LEU A 43 -1.31 1.09 -10.81
CA LEU A 43 -1.10 1.90 -9.62
C LEU A 43 0.13 2.78 -9.87
N ASN A 44 -0.04 4.09 -9.81
CA ASN A 44 1.08 5.02 -9.93
C ASN A 44 1.60 5.37 -8.53
N MET A 45 2.91 5.32 -8.35
CA MET A 45 3.58 5.66 -7.11
C MET A 45 4.59 6.76 -7.38
N LYS A 46 4.51 7.87 -6.67
CA LYS A 46 5.47 8.97 -6.76
C LYS A 46 6.22 9.10 -5.46
N ILE A 47 7.54 9.06 -5.55
CA ILE A 47 8.44 9.25 -4.41
C ILE A 47 8.84 10.71 -4.41
N MET A 48 8.57 11.40 -3.30
CA MET A 48 8.85 12.82 -3.09
C MET A 48 9.74 12.95 -1.85
N ASP A 49 10.67 13.89 -1.83
CA ASP A 49 11.49 14.21 -0.66
C ASP A 49 10.97 15.49 -0.02
N SER A 50 10.49 15.39 1.23
CA SER A 50 9.98 16.56 1.95
C SER A 50 11.11 17.26 2.69
N ASP A 51 11.72 18.24 2.04
CA ASP A 51 12.73 19.08 2.66
C ASP A 51 12.05 20.24 3.42
N SER A 52 12.35 20.41 4.71
CA SER A 52 11.64 21.34 5.62
C SER A 52 11.88 22.84 5.36
N GLY A 53 12.24 23.23 4.14
CA GLY A 53 12.53 24.62 3.78
C GLY A 53 12.45 24.97 2.29
N THR A 54 12.19 24.01 1.40
CA THR A 54 12.07 24.21 -0.05
C THR A 54 10.85 23.47 -0.60
N SER A 55 10.48 23.72 -1.86
CA SER A 55 9.49 22.87 -2.54
C SER A 55 9.92 21.41 -2.49
N ASP A 56 8.98 20.50 -2.26
CA ASP A 56 9.25 19.07 -2.25
C ASP A 56 9.87 18.63 -3.59
N ASP A 57 10.98 17.89 -3.55
CA ASP A 57 11.65 17.42 -4.76
C ASP A 57 11.09 16.05 -5.16
N LEU A 58 10.71 15.89 -6.43
CA LEU A 58 10.32 14.59 -6.96
C LEU A 58 11.56 13.69 -7.02
N VAL A 59 11.65 12.66 -6.20
CA VAL A 59 12.76 11.68 -6.26
C VAL A 59 12.59 10.76 -7.46
N GLY A 60 11.34 10.39 -7.78
CA GLY A 60 11.00 9.66 -8.99
C GLY A 60 9.60 9.06 -8.92
N GLU A 61 9.24 8.30 -9.94
CA GLU A 61 7.94 7.66 -10.06
C GLU A 61 8.08 6.20 -10.51
N ALA A 62 7.14 5.36 -10.09
CA ALA A 62 7.04 3.97 -10.46
C ALA A 62 5.58 3.67 -10.82
N THR A 63 5.38 3.04 -11.98
CA THR A 63 4.07 2.59 -12.43
C THR A 63 4.00 1.07 -12.31
N ILE A 64 3.02 0.60 -11.54
CA ILE A 64 2.82 -0.80 -11.26
C ILE A 64 1.60 -1.30 -12.02
N PRO A 65 1.73 -2.24 -12.95
CA PRO A 65 0.58 -2.89 -13.57
C PRO A 65 -0.11 -3.79 -12.55
N LEU A 66 -1.41 -3.58 -12.38
CA LEU A 66 -2.28 -4.40 -11.53
C LEU A 66 -2.83 -5.62 -12.31
N GLU A 67 -2.64 -5.68 -13.62
CA GLU A 67 -2.99 -6.84 -14.47
C GLU A 67 -2.54 -8.19 -13.87
N PRO A 68 -1.24 -8.41 -13.55
CA PRO A 68 -0.80 -9.66 -12.92
C PRO A 68 -1.38 -9.86 -11.52
N LEU A 69 -1.70 -8.78 -10.80
CA LEU A 69 -2.35 -8.86 -9.50
C LEU A 69 -3.77 -9.42 -9.60
N PHE A 70 -4.51 -9.11 -10.67
CA PHE A 70 -5.85 -9.68 -10.90
C PHE A 70 -5.79 -11.14 -11.36
N GLU A 71 -4.72 -11.53 -12.05
CA GLU A 71 -4.52 -12.90 -12.52
C GLU A 71 -4.05 -13.83 -11.39
N GLU A 72 -3.07 -13.40 -10.59
CA GLU A 72 -2.51 -14.20 -9.48
C GLU A 72 -3.25 -13.99 -8.14
N GLY A 73 -3.99 -12.90 -7.98
CA GLY A 73 -4.69 -12.51 -6.74
C GLY A 73 -3.79 -11.86 -5.68
N SER A 74 -2.50 -12.20 -5.65
CA SER A 74 -1.52 -11.57 -4.76
C SER A 74 -0.12 -11.60 -5.36
N LEU A 75 0.56 -10.47 -5.32
CA LEU A 75 1.97 -10.35 -5.72
C LEU A 75 2.86 -10.20 -4.48
N PRO A 76 3.93 -11.00 -4.36
CA PRO A 76 4.90 -10.85 -3.27
C PRO A 76 5.64 -9.51 -3.37
N ALA A 77 6.50 -9.21 -2.39
CA ALA A 77 7.33 -8.02 -2.37
C ALA A 77 8.24 -7.96 -3.62
N THR A 78 7.75 -7.24 -4.64
CA THR A 78 8.36 -7.13 -5.96
C THR A 78 9.05 -5.78 -6.06
N SER A 79 10.25 -5.76 -6.65
CA SER A 79 10.98 -4.54 -6.92
C SER A 79 10.49 -3.91 -8.22
N TYR A 80 10.17 -2.62 -8.15
CA TYR A 80 9.78 -1.79 -9.29
C TYR A 80 10.80 -0.69 -9.47
N ASN A 81 11.14 -0.41 -10.72
CA ASN A 81 12.12 0.61 -11.05
C ASN A 81 11.48 1.98 -10.88
N VAL A 82 12.13 2.82 -10.09
CA VAL A 82 11.79 4.22 -9.92
C VAL A 82 12.56 5.02 -10.97
N VAL A 83 11.83 5.72 -11.82
CA VAL A 83 12.39 6.56 -12.88
C VAL A 83 12.01 8.02 -12.65
N LYS A 84 12.92 8.95 -12.96
CA LYS A 84 12.67 10.39 -12.93
C LYS A 84 13.18 10.99 -14.24
N ASN A 85 12.31 11.60 -15.04
CA ASN A 85 12.69 12.19 -16.33
C ASN A 85 13.50 11.23 -17.23
N ASP A 86 13.06 9.97 -17.37
CA ASP A 86 13.74 8.91 -18.14
C ASP A 86 15.03 8.37 -17.51
N GLU A 87 15.46 8.87 -16.35
CA GLU A 87 16.63 8.38 -15.61
C GLU A 87 16.23 7.41 -14.49
N PHE A 88 16.96 6.31 -14.35
CA PHE A 88 16.78 5.37 -13.26
C PHE A 88 17.30 5.97 -11.94
N CYS A 89 16.40 6.17 -10.98
CA CYS A 89 16.73 6.77 -9.68
C CYS A 89 16.73 5.77 -8.53
N GLY A 90 16.30 4.52 -8.76
CA GLY A 90 16.36 3.46 -7.76
C GLY A 90 15.30 2.39 -7.96
N GLU A 91 15.11 1.57 -6.94
CA GLU A 91 14.05 0.57 -6.89
C GLU A 91 13.18 0.76 -5.65
N ILE A 92 11.89 0.47 -5.78
CA ILE A 92 10.95 0.42 -4.67
C ILE A 92 10.38 -0.99 -4.55
N ARG A 93 10.37 -1.55 -3.35
CA ARG A 93 9.81 -2.86 -3.09
C ARG A 93 8.41 -2.73 -2.52
N VAL A 94 7.43 -3.32 -3.20
CA VAL A 94 6.06 -3.36 -2.70
C VAL A 94 5.44 -4.74 -2.91
N SER A 95 4.64 -5.16 -1.94
CA SER A 95 3.77 -6.33 -2.02
C SER A 95 2.35 -5.88 -2.30
N LEU A 96 1.68 -6.52 -3.24
CA LEU A 96 0.32 -6.16 -3.62
C LEU A 96 -0.60 -7.34 -3.34
N THR A 97 -1.81 -7.06 -2.84
CA THR A 97 -2.80 -8.12 -2.61
C THR A 97 -4.14 -7.60 -3.06
N PHE A 98 -4.78 -8.33 -3.96
CA PHE A 98 -6.12 -8.03 -4.41
C PHE A 98 -7.11 -8.87 -3.61
N THR A 99 -7.85 -8.19 -2.75
CA THR A 99 -8.98 -8.80 -2.06
C THR A 99 -10.24 -8.37 -2.82
N PRO A 100 -10.86 -9.26 -3.62
CA PRO A 100 -12.16 -8.96 -4.18
C PRO A 100 -13.11 -8.69 -3.01
N GLU A 101 -13.87 -7.59 -3.10
CA GLU A 101 -14.98 -7.36 -2.17
C GLU A 101 -16.05 -8.40 -2.47
N GLU A 102 -15.88 -9.61 -1.94
CA GLU A 102 -17.00 -10.52 -1.79
C GLU A 102 -18.01 -9.81 -0.93
N ARG A 103 -19.22 -9.62 -1.47
CA ARG A 103 -20.37 -9.24 -0.67
C ARG A 103 -20.50 -10.26 0.45
N TYR A 104 -19.97 -9.94 1.63
CA TYR A 104 -20.25 -10.65 2.86
C TYR A 104 -21.67 -10.30 3.29
N ASP A 105 -22.65 -10.94 2.65
CA ASP A 105 -23.76 -11.51 3.40
C ASP A 105 -23.22 -12.80 4.03
N ARG A 106 -22.63 -12.69 5.24
CA ARG A 106 -22.61 -13.71 6.32
C ARG A 106 -21.38 -13.62 7.21
N GLY A 107 -21.64 -13.26 8.47
CA GLY A 107 -20.98 -13.91 9.61
C GLY A 107 -19.67 -13.26 10.05
N LEU A 108 -19.77 -12.12 10.72
CA LEU A 108 -18.87 -11.81 11.82
C LEU A 108 -18.89 -13.01 12.79
N PRO A 109 -17.77 -13.70 13.09
CA PRO A 109 -17.69 -14.40 14.35
C PRO A 109 -17.56 -13.31 15.42
N GLU A 110 -18.68 -13.07 16.09
CA GLU A 110 -18.80 -12.33 17.34
C GLU A 110 -17.64 -12.74 18.27
N GLU A 111 -16.71 -11.81 18.50
CA GLU A 111 -15.67 -11.98 19.51
C GLU A 111 -16.34 -12.01 20.89
N SER A 112 -16.59 -13.23 21.35
CA SER A 112 -16.63 -13.71 22.73
C SER A 112 -16.56 -12.60 23.81
N PHE A 113 -17.72 -12.08 24.20
CA PHE A 113 -17.85 -11.44 25.51
C PHE A 113 -18.30 -12.49 26.53
N GLY A 114 -17.54 -12.57 27.61
CA GLY A 114 -17.54 -13.68 28.55
C GLY A 114 -18.79 -13.85 29.42
N GLY A 115 -18.74 -14.93 30.18
CA GLY A 115 -19.79 -15.37 31.11
C GLY A 115 -20.71 -16.37 30.40
N TRP A 116 -20.89 -17.59 30.87
CA TRP A 116 -21.38 -17.88 32.20
C TRP A 116 -20.73 -19.14 32.80
N LYS A 117 -20.36 -19.02 34.09
CA LYS A 117 -20.41 -20.18 35.00
C LYS A 117 -21.87 -20.65 35.06
N GLN A 118 -22.12 -21.96 35.15
CA GLN A 118 -22.87 -22.58 36.26
C GLN A 118 -23.24 -24.06 35.99
N SER A 119 -22.86 -24.90 36.96
CA SER A 119 -23.50 -26.11 37.52
C SER A 119 -23.78 -27.39 36.72
N SER A 120 -23.11 -28.45 37.19
CA SER A 120 -23.63 -29.63 37.95
C SER A 120 -24.52 -30.69 37.29
N PHE A 121 -24.36 -31.89 37.87
CA PHE A 121 -24.96 -33.22 37.64
C PHE A 121 -24.35 -33.98 36.47
N GLU A 122 -23.78 -35.17 36.66
CA GLU A 122 -24.14 -36.28 37.57
C GLU A 122 -22.91 -37.02 38.12
#